data_AF-A0A166QM00-F1
#
_entry.id   AF-A0A166QM00-F1
#
_cell.length_a   1.000
_cell.length_b   1.000
_cell.length_c   1.000
_cell.angle_alpha   90.00
_cell.angle_beta   90.00
_cell.angle_gamma   90.00
#
_symmetry.space_group_name_H-M   'P 1'
#
loop_
_entity.id
_entity.type
_entity.pdbx_description
1 polymer ?
#
loop_
_entity_poly.entity_id
_entity_poly.type
_entity_poly.pdbx_seq_one_letter_code
_entity_poly.pdbx_strand_id
1 'polypeptide(L)'
;MNPVQIVAPLLSNLPLPSKLIRDIKSREITALKAGIQDLPFPLNTASLWLYCDEAWPHSDADFEGLMFINLAIQADHVYNQAAPGDCYESIIVTPGSLYPTNPLALHWLQPSGSIGYVGLQWEVPFADFERAFEQLRHDLEIMGNQFRTSVELNFAITKPASEYVGPAPGFPLLGKYAS
;
A
#
# COMPACT_ATOMS: atom_id res chain seq x y z
N MET A 1 2.60 1.81 -14.26
CA MET A 1 1.63 2.57 -13.44
C MET A 1 2.42 3.33 -12.41
N ASN A 2 2.20 4.63 -12.29
CA ASN A 2 3.12 5.52 -11.60
C ASN A 2 2.64 5.75 -10.15
N PRO A 3 3.56 5.82 -9.17
CA PRO A 3 3.27 6.38 -7.87
C PRO A 3 2.67 7.77 -7.97
N VAL A 4 1.83 8.08 -6.99
CA VAL A 4 1.13 9.34 -6.93
C VAL A 4 1.29 9.91 -5.53
N GLN A 5 1.54 11.21 -5.44
CA GLN A 5 1.62 11.89 -4.15
C GLN A 5 0.30 12.61 -3.86
N ILE A 6 -0.43 12.10 -2.87
CA ILE A 6 -1.64 12.70 -2.31
C ILE A 6 -1.24 13.85 -1.39
N VAL A 7 -1.81 15.04 -1.58
CA VAL A 7 -1.69 16.14 -0.62
C VAL A 7 -3.05 16.32 0.07
N ALA A 8 -3.23 15.55 1.14
CA ALA A 8 -4.45 15.56 1.94
C ALA A 8 -4.11 15.87 3.41
N PRO A 9 -4.39 17.10 3.90
CA PRO A 9 -4.17 17.47 5.31
C PRO A 9 -4.89 16.56 6.30
N LEU A 10 -5.95 15.86 5.85
CA LEU A 10 -6.67 14.88 6.64
C LEU A 10 -5.80 13.67 7.01
N LEU A 11 -4.88 13.23 6.15
CA LEU A 11 -4.03 12.06 6.39
C LEU A 11 -3.16 12.23 7.63
N SER A 12 -2.66 13.45 7.87
CA SER A 12 -1.85 13.80 9.04
C SER A 12 -2.63 13.78 10.36
N ASN A 13 -3.96 13.78 10.30
CA ASN A 13 -4.84 13.82 11.48
C ASN A 13 -5.64 12.52 11.66
N LEU A 14 -5.33 11.47 10.89
CA LEU A 14 -6.04 10.20 11.02
C LEU A 14 -5.78 9.58 12.40
N PRO A 15 -6.83 9.10 13.08
CA PRO A 15 -6.65 8.39 14.34
C PRO A 15 -5.92 7.06 14.07
N LEU A 16 -4.68 6.96 14.53
CA LEU A 16 -3.91 5.72 14.44
C LEU A 16 -4.30 4.77 15.60
N PRO A 17 -4.47 3.46 15.34
CA PRO A 17 -4.71 2.49 16.39
C PRO A 17 -3.57 2.50 17.44
N SER A 18 -3.89 2.48 18.74
CA SER A 18 -2.88 2.59 19.80
C SER A 18 -1.83 1.48 19.76
N LYS A 19 -2.22 0.27 19.32
CA LYS A 19 -1.29 -0.86 19.11
C LYS A 19 -0.23 -0.53 18.06
N LEU A 20 -0.65 0.09 16.95
CA LEU A 20 0.24 0.50 15.87
C LEU A 20 1.26 1.53 16.37
N ILE A 21 0.81 2.54 17.12
CA ILE A 21 1.70 3.57 17.69
C ILE A 21 2.79 2.95 18.58
N ARG A 22 2.41 1.98 19.41
CA ARG A 22 3.34 1.33 20.35
C ARG A 22 4.38 0.47 19.64
N ASP A 23 3.97 -0.22 18.58
CA ASP A 23 4.74 -1.31 17.97
C ASP A 23 5.39 -0.90 16.63
N ILE A 24 5.27 0.37 16.21
CA ILE A 24 5.78 0.91 14.93
C ILE A 24 7.29 0.74 14.73
N LYS A 25 8.05 0.58 15.81
CA LYS A 25 9.50 0.35 15.78
C LYS A 25 9.90 -1.12 15.62
N SER A 26 8.95 -1.98 15.29
CA SER A 26 9.22 -3.37 14.94
C SER A 26 10.05 -3.46 13.66
N ARG A 27 11.03 -4.37 13.65
CA ARG A 27 11.77 -4.76 12.44
C ARG A 27 11.02 -5.78 11.59
N GLU A 28 9.88 -6.24 12.08
CA GLU A 28 8.97 -7.14 11.36
C GLU A 28 7.80 -6.33 10.80
N ILE A 29 7.45 -6.64 9.55
CA ILE A 29 6.24 -6.11 8.92
C ILE A 29 5.04 -6.63 9.69
N THR A 30 4.25 -5.70 10.24
CA THR A 30 3.09 -6.06 11.04
C THR A 30 1.81 -5.53 10.40
N ALA A 31 0.80 -6.40 10.34
CA ALA A 31 -0.53 -6.07 9.84
C ALA A 31 -1.55 -5.91 10.98
N LEU A 32 -2.50 -4.98 10.82
CA LEU A 32 -3.60 -4.78 11.76
C LEU A 32 -4.88 -4.38 11.01
N LYS A 33 -6.00 -5.06 11.29
CA LYS A 33 -7.32 -4.73 10.69
C LYS A 33 -8.17 -3.78 11.53
N ALA A 34 -7.86 -3.66 12.82
CA ALA A 34 -8.72 -2.94 13.77
C ALA A 34 -8.83 -1.46 13.41
N GLY A 35 -10.07 -0.95 13.39
CA GLY A 35 -10.37 0.48 13.23
C GLY A 35 -10.37 0.98 11.79
N ILE A 36 -10.16 0.11 10.79
CA ILE A 36 -10.21 0.52 9.37
C ILE A 36 -11.62 0.95 8.98
N GLN A 37 -12.64 0.21 9.43
CA GLN A 37 -14.03 0.50 9.12
C GLN A 37 -14.51 1.88 9.64
N ASP A 38 -13.79 2.45 10.61
CA ASP A 38 -14.11 3.74 11.22
C ASP A 38 -13.42 4.91 10.49
N LEU A 39 -12.59 4.63 9.49
CA LEU A 39 -11.94 5.65 8.67
C LEU A 39 -12.93 6.30 7.67
N PRO A 40 -12.66 7.51 7.17
CA PRO A 40 -13.46 8.08 6.10
C PRO A 40 -13.23 7.33 4.77
N PHE A 41 -14.28 7.23 3.94
CA PHE A 41 -14.14 6.73 2.56
C PHE A 41 -13.20 7.62 1.75
N PRO A 42 -12.23 7.07 0.97
CA PRO A 42 -12.08 5.65 0.63
C PRO A 42 -11.16 4.84 1.56
N LEU A 43 -10.57 5.45 2.59
CA LEU A 43 -9.59 4.79 3.46
C LEU A 43 -10.16 3.56 4.20
N ASN A 44 -11.45 3.58 4.51
CA ASN A 44 -12.13 2.44 5.14
C ASN A 44 -12.30 1.20 4.25
N THR A 45 -11.94 1.30 2.98
CA THR A 45 -11.93 0.17 2.05
C THR A 45 -10.60 -0.59 2.04
N ALA A 46 -9.60 -0.09 2.78
CA ALA A 46 -8.31 -0.76 2.91
C ALA A 46 -8.46 -2.16 3.52
N SER A 47 -7.57 -3.06 3.13
CA SER A 47 -7.54 -4.43 3.63
C SER A 47 -6.92 -4.50 5.03
N LEU A 48 -5.87 -3.71 5.27
CA LEU A 48 -5.13 -3.68 6.52
C LEU A 48 -4.33 -2.38 6.70
N TRP A 49 -4.00 -2.07 7.95
CA TRP A 49 -2.87 -1.23 8.31
C TRP A 49 -1.59 -2.04 8.23
N LEU A 50 -0.53 -1.47 7.65
CA LEU A 50 0.82 -2.02 7.61
C LEU A 50 1.76 -1.08 8.36
N TYR A 51 2.59 -1.62 9.24
CA TYR A 51 3.58 -0.82 9.97
C TYR A 51 4.85 -1.61 10.29
N CYS A 52 5.98 -0.90 10.26
CA CYS A 52 7.32 -1.39 10.58
C CYS A 52 8.30 -0.21 10.68
N ASP A 53 9.50 -0.44 11.19
CA ASP A 53 10.62 0.50 11.09
C ASP A 53 11.37 0.36 9.77
N GLU A 54 11.46 -0.88 9.29
CA GLU A 54 12.08 -1.27 8.03
C GLU A 54 11.48 -2.61 7.56
N ALA A 55 11.66 -2.90 6.27
CA ALA A 55 11.40 -4.22 5.71
C ALA A 55 12.64 -4.66 4.93
N TRP A 56 13.23 -5.78 5.29
CA TRP A 56 14.37 -6.36 4.57
C TRP A 56 13.92 -6.96 3.24
N PRO A 57 14.80 -7.14 2.23
CA PRO A 57 14.45 -7.76 0.95
C PRO A 57 13.73 -9.11 1.12
N HIS A 58 12.49 -9.18 0.64
CA HIS A 58 11.64 -10.37 0.69
C HIS A 58 10.65 -10.39 -0.49
N SER A 59 9.92 -11.50 -0.61
CA SER A 59 8.80 -11.69 -1.52
C SER A 59 7.72 -12.50 -0.81
N ASP A 60 6.47 -12.23 -1.11
CA ASP A 60 5.31 -12.84 -0.46
C ASP A 60 4.63 -13.85 -1.40
N ALA A 61 5.27 -14.99 -1.61
CA ALA A 61 4.81 -16.02 -2.55
C ALA A 61 3.39 -16.53 -2.24
N ASP A 62 2.98 -16.49 -0.98
CA ASP A 62 1.64 -16.90 -0.53
C ASP A 62 0.52 -16.00 -1.09
N PHE A 63 0.85 -14.88 -1.73
CA PHE A 63 -0.09 -13.92 -2.31
C PHE A 63 -0.15 -13.98 -3.85
N GLU A 64 0.26 -15.10 -4.44
CA GLU A 64 0.17 -15.30 -5.89
C GLU A 64 -1.23 -14.99 -6.44
N GLY A 65 -1.31 -14.17 -7.48
CA GLY A 65 -2.58 -13.73 -8.07
C GLY A 65 -3.13 -12.43 -7.50
N LEU A 66 -2.48 -11.84 -6.50
CA LEU A 66 -2.80 -10.51 -5.96
C LEU A 66 -1.75 -9.47 -6.34
N MET A 67 -2.15 -8.20 -6.24
CA MET A 67 -1.32 -7.01 -6.26
C MET A 67 -1.67 -6.17 -5.03
N PHE A 68 -0.70 -5.45 -4.50
CA PHE A 68 -0.93 -4.53 -3.40
C PHE A 68 -0.93 -3.08 -3.87
N ILE A 69 -1.84 -2.30 -3.32
CA ILE A 69 -1.83 -0.84 -3.43
C ILE A 69 -1.56 -0.30 -2.04
N ASN A 70 -0.54 0.54 -1.90
CA ASN A 70 -0.10 1.07 -0.62
C ASN A 70 -0.29 2.59 -0.58
N LEU A 71 -0.92 3.10 0.47
CA LEU A 71 -0.97 4.52 0.80
C LEU A 71 -0.20 4.77 2.10
N ALA A 72 0.91 5.49 2.02
CA ALA A 72 1.67 5.89 3.18
C ALA A 72 0.92 6.97 3.99
N ILE A 73 0.70 6.73 5.28
CA ILE A 73 0.12 7.70 6.23
C ILE A 73 1.24 8.38 7.03
N GLN A 74 2.27 7.63 7.39
CA GLN A 74 3.50 8.12 8.00
C GLN A 74 4.67 7.41 7.32
N ALA A 75 5.60 8.15 6.74
CA ALA A 75 6.80 7.57 6.14
C ALA A 75 7.91 8.60 5.96
N ASP A 76 9.14 8.17 6.18
CA ASP A 76 10.37 8.79 5.66
C ASP A 76 11.28 7.65 5.19
N HIS A 77 10.89 7.04 4.06
CA HIS A 77 11.45 5.77 3.58
C HIS A 77 11.76 5.82 2.08
N VAL A 78 12.53 4.84 1.62
CA VAL A 78 12.65 4.49 0.20
C VAL A 78 12.10 3.09 0.01
N TYR A 79 11.06 2.97 -0.83
CA TYR A 79 10.57 1.67 -1.27
C TYR A 79 11.31 1.24 -2.52
N ASN A 80 11.63 -0.05 -2.59
CA ASN A 80 12.36 -0.63 -3.71
C ASN A 80 11.69 -1.93 -4.14
N GLN A 81 11.66 -2.17 -5.45
CA GLN A 81 11.16 -3.42 -6.01
C GLN A 81 12.04 -3.85 -7.19
N ALA A 82 12.40 -5.13 -7.23
CA ALA A 82 13.11 -5.71 -8.36
C ALA A 82 12.23 -5.75 -9.62
N ALA A 83 12.86 -5.49 -10.76
CA ALA A 83 12.27 -5.50 -12.08
C ALA A 83 13.05 -6.47 -13.00
N PRO A 84 12.46 -6.92 -14.13
CA PRO A 84 13.17 -7.75 -15.10
C PRO A 84 14.48 -7.11 -15.58
N GLY A 85 15.49 -7.94 -15.81
CA GLY A 85 16.78 -7.52 -16.38
C GLY A 85 17.78 -6.96 -15.37
N ASP A 86 17.80 -7.49 -14.14
CA ASP A 86 18.70 -7.07 -13.05
C ASP A 86 18.55 -5.58 -12.67
N CYS A 87 17.38 -5.01 -12.92
CA CYS A 87 17.02 -3.65 -12.52
C CYS A 87 16.20 -3.66 -11.23
N TYR A 88 16.21 -2.55 -10.51
CA TYR A 88 15.24 -2.28 -9.45
C TYR A 88 14.74 -0.85 -9.58
N GLU A 89 13.53 -0.64 -9.10
CA GLU A 89 12.88 0.68 -9.09
C GLU A 89 12.77 1.16 -7.66
N SER A 90 13.17 2.41 -7.45
CA SER A 90 13.17 3.04 -6.13
C SER A 90 12.25 4.25 -6.12
N ILE A 91 11.50 4.39 -5.04
CA ILE A 91 10.61 5.54 -4.83
C ILE A 91 10.84 6.08 -3.42
N ILE A 92 10.88 7.40 -3.33
CA ILE A 92 10.85 8.06 -2.03
C ILE A 92 9.40 7.98 -1.53
N VAL A 93 9.21 7.41 -0.35
CA VAL A 93 7.90 7.23 0.30
C VAL A 93 7.77 8.23 1.43
N THR A 94 6.84 9.16 1.25
CA THR A 94 6.48 10.20 2.22
C THR A 94 4.99 10.09 2.57
N PRO A 95 4.48 10.78 3.60
CA PRO A 95 3.06 10.77 3.90
C PRO A 95 2.25 11.20 2.67
N GLY A 96 1.27 10.40 2.27
CA GLY A 96 0.48 10.58 1.06
C GLY A 96 1.05 9.89 -0.19
N SER A 97 2.17 9.17 -0.13
CA SER A 97 2.61 8.40 -1.30
C SER A 97 1.68 7.19 -1.53
N LEU A 98 1.04 7.14 -2.69
CA LEU A 98 0.25 6.02 -3.21
C LEU A 98 1.09 5.26 -4.24
N TYR A 99 1.35 3.97 -4.03
CA TYR A 99 2.22 3.19 -4.90
C TYR A 99 1.83 1.71 -4.94
N PRO A 100 2.15 1.00 -6.02
CA PRO A 100 1.89 -0.42 -6.12
C PRO A 100 3.05 -1.26 -5.58
N THR A 101 2.72 -2.45 -5.11
CA THR A 101 3.68 -3.51 -4.77
C THR A 101 3.25 -4.80 -5.43
N ASN A 102 4.18 -5.44 -6.12
CA ASN A 102 4.03 -6.79 -6.64
C ASN A 102 4.57 -7.77 -5.57
N PRO A 103 3.70 -8.52 -4.87
CA PRO A 103 4.13 -9.42 -3.80
C PRO A 103 5.12 -10.49 -4.27
N LEU A 104 5.07 -10.87 -5.55
CA LEU A 104 5.94 -11.90 -6.12
C LEU A 104 7.33 -11.37 -6.51
N ALA A 105 7.50 -10.04 -6.58
CA ALA A 105 8.80 -9.44 -6.83
C ALA A 105 9.56 -9.30 -5.50
N LEU A 106 10.89 -9.40 -5.56
CA LEU A 106 11.74 -9.04 -4.42
C LEU A 106 11.57 -7.55 -4.14
N HIS A 107 11.15 -7.19 -2.93
CA HIS A 107 10.91 -5.81 -2.55
C HIS A 107 11.33 -5.53 -1.10
N TRP A 108 11.57 -4.26 -0.78
CA TRP A 108 11.99 -3.82 0.55
C TRP A 108 11.64 -2.36 0.82
N LEU A 109 11.60 -2.01 2.10
CA LEU A 109 11.35 -0.65 2.57
C LEU A 109 12.50 -0.22 3.48
N GLN A 110 13.29 0.75 3.01
CA GLN A 110 14.46 1.24 3.71
C GLN A 110 14.14 2.55 4.43
N PRO A 111 14.43 2.68 5.74
CA PRO A 111 14.27 3.94 6.45
C PRO A 111 15.29 4.97 5.95
N SER A 112 14.82 6.20 5.72
CA SER A 112 15.67 7.36 5.43
C SER A 112 15.76 8.32 6.63
N GLY A 113 14.85 8.19 7.59
CA GLY A 113 14.82 8.95 8.82
C GLY A 113 14.62 8.10 10.07
N SER A 114 14.13 8.76 11.14
CA SER A 114 13.93 8.15 12.45
C SER A 114 12.46 7.84 12.77
N ILE A 115 11.54 8.08 11.83
CA ILE A 115 10.12 7.72 11.98
C ILE A 115 9.87 6.34 11.39
N GLY A 116 9.03 5.53 12.05
CA GLY A 116 8.60 4.26 11.46
C GLY A 116 7.58 4.48 10.34
N TYR A 117 7.36 3.44 9.54
CA TYR A 117 6.35 3.41 8.48
C TYR A 117 4.97 3.06 9.03
N VAL A 118 3.96 3.77 8.55
CA VAL A 118 2.54 3.44 8.66
C VAL A 118 1.89 3.62 7.31
N GLY A 119 1.22 2.58 6.82
CA GLY A 119 0.46 2.63 5.59
C GLY A 119 -0.87 1.91 5.70
N LEU A 120 -1.76 2.23 4.76
CA LEU A 120 -2.92 1.41 4.43
C LEU A 120 -2.58 0.60 3.18
N GLN A 121 -2.91 -0.68 3.22
CA GLN A 121 -2.73 -1.59 2.08
C GLN A 121 -4.09 -2.10 1.60
N TRP A 122 -4.27 -2.12 0.28
CA TRP A 122 -5.34 -2.83 -0.40
C TRP A 122 -4.74 -4.05 -1.11
N GLU A 123 -5.29 -5.22 -0.83
CA GLU A 123 -4.97 -6.47 -1.52
C GLU A 123 -6.00 -6.67 -2.63
N VAL A 124 -5.57 -6.61 -3.89
CA VAL A 124 -6.47 -6.62 -5.05
C VAL A 124 -6.12 -7.78 -5.97
N PRO A 125 -7.10 -8.51 -6.52
CA PRO A 125 -6.85 -9.45 -7.60
C PRO A 125 -6.07 -8.80 -8.75
N PHE A 126 -5.05 -9.49 -9.27
CA PHE A 126 -4.21 -8.98 -10.35
C PHE A 126 -5.03 -8.49 -11.56
N ALA A 127 -6.10 -9.21 -11.91
CA ALA A 127 -6.97 -8.87 -13.03
C ALA A 127 -7.72 -7.53 -12.86
N ASP A 128 -7.94 -7.09 -11.61
CA ASP A 128 -8.67 -5.88 -11.27
C ASP A 128 -7.76 -4.72 -10.84
N PHE A 129 -6.46 -4.99 -10.69
CA PHE A 129 -5.48 -4.08 -10.10
C PHE A 129 -5.47 -2.70 -10.77
N GLU A 130 -5.44 -2.64 -12.10
CA GLU A 130 -5.42 -1.35 -12.81
C GLU A 130 -6.66 -0.51 -12.55
N ARG A 131 -7.84 -1.14 -12.61
CA ARG A 131 -9.11 -0.48 -12.33
C ARG A 131 -9.18 -0.03 -10.87
N ALA A 132 -8.75 -0.86 -9.94
CA ALA A 132 -8.78 -0.55 -8.52
C ALA A 132 -7.83 0.58 -8.15
N PHE A 133 -6.61 0.60 -8.71
CA PHE A 133 -5.65 1.66 -8.46
C PHE A 133 -6.15 3.01 -8.97
N GLU A 134 -6.67 3.06 -10.20
CA GLU A 134 -7.20 4.31 -10.76
C GLU A 134 -8.44 4.79 -10.01
N GLN A 135 -9.33 3.89 -9.61
CA GLN A 135 -10.50 4.24 -8.82
C GLN A 135 -10.09 4.78 -7.43
N LEU A 136 -9.19 4.10 -6.73
CA LEU A 136 -8.69 4.54 -5.44
C LEU A 136 -7.97 5.89 -5.54
N ARG A 137 -7.15 6.09 -6.58
CA ARG A 137 -6.51 7.37 -6.87
C ARG A 137 -7.57 8.46 -7.02
N HIS A 138 -8.60 8.23 -7.82
CA HIS A 138 -9.69 9.19 -8.03
C HIS A 138 -10.47 9.51 -6.75
N ASP A 139 -10.80 8.51 -5.94
CA ASP A 139 -11.54 8.71 -4.69
C ASP A 139 -10.68 9.49 -3.67
N LEU A 140 -9.37 9.24 -3.66
CA LEU A 140 -8.41 10.03 -2.88
C LEU A 140 -8.24 11.45 -3.41
N GLU A 141 -8.42 11.71 -4.73
CA GLU A 141 -8.48 13.07 -5.31
C GLU A 141 -9.67 13.86 -4.81
N ILE A 142 -10.83 13.21 -4.72
CA ILE A 142 -12.03 13.86 -4.20
C ILE A 142 -11.87 14.16 -2.70
N MET A 143 -11.21 13.27 -1.94
CA MET A 143 -10.93 13.47 -0.52
C MET A 143 -9.85 14.55 -0.28
N GLY A 144 -8.75 14.47 -1.02
CA GLY A 144 -7.56 15.28 -0.88
C GLY A 144 -7.56 16.38 -1.91
N ASN A 145 -7.95 17.59 -1.51
CA ASN A 145 -8.13 18.77 -2.39
C ASN A 145 -6.99 19.10 -3.38
N GLN A 146 -5.82 18.44 -3.34
CA GLN A 146 -4.68 18.63 -4.26
C GLN A 146 -3.82 17.37 -4.44
N PHE A 147 -3.26 17.18 -5.64
CA PHE A 147 -2.28 16.14 -5.98
C PHE A 147 -0.99 16.75 -6.51
N ARG A 148 0.14 16.11 -6.20
CA ARG A 148 1.38 16.30 -6.97
C ARG A 148 1.63 15.02 -7.74
N THR A 149 1.53 15.06 -9.06
CA THR A 149 2.08 14.00 -9.90
C THR A 149 3.61 14.09 -9.80
N SER A 150 4.26 12.99 -9.42
CA SER A 150 5.72 12.90 -9.53
C SER A 150 6.14 11.55 -10.10
N VAL A 151 6.94 11.67 -11.17
CA VAL A 151 7.79 10.67 -11.84
C VAL A 151 7.06 9.46 -12.43
N GLU A 152 7.16 9.31 -13.75
CA GLU A 152 6.81 8.05 -14.42
C GLU A 152 7.75 6.96 -13.91
N LEU A 153 7.19 5.94 -13.25
CA LEU A 153 7.91 4.78 -12.76
C LEU A 153 7.20 3.56 -13.32
N ASN A 154 7.95 2.72 -14.03
CA ASN A 154 7.41 1.58 -14.76
C ASN A 154 7.47 0.33 -13.89
N PHE A 155 6.75 0.36 -12.76
CA PHE A 155 6.74 -0.76 -11.83
C PHE A 155 6.57 -2.08 -12.56
N ALA A 156 7.54 -2.98 -12.40
CA ALA A 156 7.46 -4.30 -12.97
C ALA A 156 6.26 -5.07 -12.39
N ILE A 157 5.20 -5.13 -13.18
CA ILE A 157 4.01 -5.94 -12.92
C ILE A 157 4.31 -7.34 -13.47
N THR A 158 4.69 -8.28 -12.60
CA THR A 158 4.84 -9.67 -13.00
C THR A 158 3.47 -10.30 -13.13
N LYS A 159 3.15 -10.84 -14.30
CA LYS A 159 1.90 -11.59 -14.49
C LYS A 159 1.94 -12.86 -13.62
N PRO A 160 0.97 -13.10 -12.73
CA PRO A 160 0.94 -14.29 -11.91
C PRO A 160 0.73 -15.54 -12.79
N ALA A 161 1.22 -16.69 -12.35
CA ALA A 161 1.05 -17.95 -13.08
C ALA A 161 -0.34 -18.56 -12.83
N SER A 162 -0.94 -18.27 -11.67
CA SER A 162 -2.32 -18.65 -11.32
C SER A 162 -3.11 -17.51 -10.67
N GLU A 163 -4.44 -17.68 -10.61
CA GLU A 163 -5.30 -16.85 -9.77
C GLU A 163 -5.03 -17.15 -8.28
N TYR A 164 -5.33 -16.19 -7.41
CA TYR A 164 -5.18 -16.38 -5.97
C TYR A 164 -6.18 -17.40 -5.43
N VAL A 165 -5.67 -18.43 -4.74
CA VAL A 165 -6.48 -19.49 -4.13
C VAL A 165 -6.32 -19.43 -2.61
N GLY A 166 -7.23 -18.73 -1.94
CA GLY A 166 -7.27 -18.61 -0.49
C GLY A 166 -8.23 -17.50 -0.04
N PRO A 167 -8.54 -17.38 1.26
CA PRO A 167 -9.12 -16.16 1.80
C PRO A 167 -8.02 -15.09 1.80
N ALA A 168 -8.19 -14.01 1.03
CA ALA A 168 -7.21 -12.91 1.05
C ALA A 168 -7.06 -12.42 2.50
N PRO A 169 -5.83 -12.30 3.04
CA PRO A 169 -5.59 -11.98 4.45
C PRO A 169 -5.93 -10.52 4.81
N GLY A 170 -7.00 -9.98 4.24
CA GLY A 170 -7.35 -8.57 4.32
C GLY A 170 -8.79 -8.24 3.87
N PHE A 171 -9.46 -9.14 3.17
CA PHE A 171 -10.71 -8.84 2.48
C PHE A 171 -11.95 -8.95 3.38
N PRO A 172 -12.84 -7.95 3.41
CA PRO A 172 -14.26 -8.19 3.25
C PRO A 172 -14.61 -8.00 1.78
N LEU A 173 -15.36 -8.95 1.23
CA LEU A 173 -15.86 -8.99 -0.14
C LEU A 173 -16.38 -7.62 -0.62
N LEU A 174 -15.66 -6.98 -1.55
CA LEU A 174 -16.23 -5.95 -2.40
C LEU A 174 -17.35 -6.57 -3.23
N GLY A 175 -18.56 -6.54 -2.69
CA GLY A 175 -19.77 -7.00 -3.36
C GLY A 175 -20.77 -7.63 -2.41
N LYS A 176 -21.65 -6.80 -1.83
CA LYS A 176 -23.11 -7.00 -1.68
C LYS A 176 -23.71 -6.03 -0.67
N TYR A 177 -23.85 -4.76 -1.05
CA TYR A 177 -24.97 -3.92 -0.62
C TYR A 177 -25.31 -2.95 -1.77
N ALA A 178 -25.84 -3.51 -2.85
CA ALA A 178 -26.89 -2.86 -3.60
C ALA A 178 -28.20 -3.44 -3.06
N SER A 179 -28.83 -2.71 -2.15
CA SER A 179 -30.24 -2.80 -1.79
C SER A 179 -30.67 -1.47 -1.20
#